data_AF-A0A8S2YLD3-F1
#
_entry.id   AF-A0A8S2YLD3-F1
#
_cell.length_a   1.000
_cell.length_b   1.000
_cell.length_c   1.000
_cell.angle_alpha   90.00
_cell.angle_beta   90.00
_cell.angle_gamma   90.00
#
_symmetry.space_group_name_H-M   'P 1'
#
loop_
_entity.id
_entity.type
_entity.pdbx_description
1 polymer ?
#
loop_
_entity_poly.entity_id
_entity_poly.type
_entity_poly.pdbx_seq_one_letter_code
_entity_poly.pdbx_strand_id
1 'polypeptide(L)' 'VGLSWTEIKGHIVHLKAHDRSHPQSTEIYAKIDRLKSKAIENGFIFDSSWMTRSLNENET' A
#
# COMPACT_ATOMS: atom_id res chain seq x y z
N VAL A 1 10.46 8.21 -4.58
CA VAL A 1 10.11 7.46 -3.34
C VAL A 1 8.92 8.14 -2.72
N GLY A 2 7.76 7.48 -2.68
CA GLY A 2 6.53 8.08 -2.14
C GLY A 2 6.63 8.34 -0.64
N LEU A 3 6.21 9.53 -0.22
CA LEU A 3 6.11 9.94 1.17
C LEU A 3 4.71 10.50 1.38
N SER A 4 3.97 9.96 2.34
CA SER A 4 2.72 10.55 2.80
C SER A 4 2.81 10.87 4.28
N TRP A 5 1.95 11.77 4.73
CA TRP A 5 1.80 12.09 6.14
C TRP A 5 0.32 12.11 6.49
N THR A 6 0.02 11.73 7.72
CA THR A 6 -1.34 11.75 8.25
C THR A 6 -1.31 12.13 9.72
N GLU A 7 -2.38 12.76 10.20
CA GLU A 7 -2.52 13.10 11.62
C GLU A 7 -3.30 12.00 12.33
N ILE A 8 -2.70 11.40 13.36
CA ILE A 8 -3.34 10.40 14.21
C ILE A 8 -3.26 10.90 15.64
N LYS A 9 -4.43 11.21 16.24
CA LYS A 9 -4.55 11.67 17.63
C LYS A 9 -3.66 12.89 17.95
N GLY A 10 -3.58 13.86 17.04
CA GLY A 10 -2.76 15.07 17.23
C GLY A 10 -1.27 14.90 16.89
N HIS A 11 -0.85 13.74 16.40
CA HIS A 11 0.53 13.49 15.99
C HIS A 11 0.65 13.32 14.48
N ILE A 12 1.60 14.02 13.86
CA ILE A 12 1.95 13.83 12.45
C ILE A 12 2.76 12.54 12.33
N VAL A 13 2.18 11.56 11.64
CA VAL A 13 2.81 10.29 11.29
C VAL A 13 3.27 10.35 9.84
N HIS A 14 4.54 10.09 9.62
CA HIS A 14 5.11 9.96 8.28
C HIS A 14 5.05 8.51 7.83
N LEU A 15 4.51 8.27 6.65
CA LEU A 15 4.41 6.97 6.02
C LEU A 15 5.30 6.99 4.78
N LYS A 16 6.40 6.26 4.86
CA LYS A 16 7.29 6.07 3.71
C LYS A 16 6.83 4.85 2.93
N ALA A 17 6.73 4.98 1.60
CA ALA A 17 6.45 3.84 0.74
C ALA A 17 7.50 2.73 0.99
N HIS A 18 7.01 1.51 1.17
CA HIS A 18 7.81 0.32 1.52
C HIS A 18 8.49 0.35 2.90
N ASP A 19 8.06 1.21 3.82
CA ASP A 19 8.51 1.10 5.20
C ASP A 19 8.13 -0.27 5.80
N ARG A 20 9.15 -0.98 6.30
CA ARG A 20 9.03 -2.28 6.97
C ARG A 20 9.60 -2.27 8.38
N SER A 21 9.81 -1.09 8.97
CA SER A 21 10.37 -0.92 10.31
C SER A 21 9.50 -1.47 11.43
N HIS A 22 8.20 -1.71 11.17
CA HIS A 22 7.30 -2.31 12.15
C HIS A 22 7.79 -3.71 12.57
N PRO A 23 7.84 -4.05 13.87
CA PRO A 23 8.34 -5.34 14.35
C PRO A 23 7.61 -6.56 13.76
N GLN A 24 6.34 -6.37 13.40
CA GLN A 24 5.48 -7.41 12.80
C GLN A 24 5.29 -7.23 11.29
N SER A 25 6.21 -6.52 10.61
CA SER A 25 6.07 -6.23 9.19
C SER A 25 5.95 -7.52 8.37
N THR A 26 6.73 -8.55 8.70
CA THR A 26 6.67 -9.87 8.06
C THR A 26 5.26 -10.46 8.08
N GLU A 27 4.62 -10.53 9.24
CA GLU A 27 3.27 -11.09 9.39
C GLU A 27 2.21 -10.25 8.67
N ILE A 28 2.34 -8.92 8.75
CA ILE A 28 1.43 -7.98 8.08
C ILE A 28 1.47 -8.21 6.57
N TYR A 29 2.65 -8.24 5.96
CA TYR A 29 2.78 -8.43 4.52
C TYR A 29 2.36 -9.84 4.09
N ALA A 30 2.69 -10.88 4.86
CA ALA A 30 2.21 -12.24 4.58
C ALA A 30 0.67 -12.32 4.60
N LYS A 31 0.02 -11.60 5.52
CA LYS A 31 -1.46 -11.53 5.57
C LYS A 31 -2.02 -10.77 4.37
N ILE A 32 -1.39 -9.67 3.97
CA ILE A 32 -1.78 -8.90 2.78
C ILE A 32 -1.72 -9.79 1.53
N ASP A 33 -0.63 -10.54 1.34
CA ASP A 33 -0.47 -11.41 0.17
C ASP A 33 -1.53 -12.51 0.14
N ARG A 34 -1.81 -13.14 1.28
CA ARG A 34 -2.90 -14.12 1.38
C ARG A 34 -4.27 -13.52 1.04
N LEU A 35 -4.55 -12.30 1.49
CA LEU A 35 -5.82 -11.61 1.20
C LEU A 35 -5.93 -11.24 -0.28
N LYS A 36 -4.84 -10.80 -0.91
CA LYS A 36 -4.78 -10.53 -2.35
C LYS A 36 -5.09 -11.79 -3.17
N SER A 37 -4.44 -12.92 -2.86
CA SER A 37 -4.72 -14.19 -3.53
C SER A 37 -6.19 -14.58 -3.40
N LYS A 38 -6.75 -14.49 -2.20
CA LYS A 38 -8.17 -14.76 -1.97
C LYS A 38 -9.08 -13.82 -2.77
N ALA A 39 -8.76 -12.53 -2.87
CA ALA A 39 -9.54 -11.59 -3.65
C ALA A 39 -9.57 -11.98 -5.13
N ILE A 40 -8.40 -12.31 -5.70
CA ILE A 40 -8.27 -12.74 -7.10
C ILE A 40 -9.04 -14.05 -7.34
N GLU A 41 -8.94 -15.04 -6.45
CA GLU A 41 -9.69 -16.29 -6.52
C GLU A 41 -11.21 -16.07 -6.53
N ASN A 42 -11.69 -15.01 -5.86
CA ASN A 42 -13.11 -14.64 -5.84
C ASN A 42 -13.52 -13.72 -7.02
N GLY A 43 -12.64 -13.54 -8.01
CA GLY A 43 -12.93 -12.77 -9.22
C GLY A 43 -12.67 -11.27 -9.09
N PHE A 44 -11.98 -10.80 -8.04
CA PHE A 44 -11.57 -9.41 -7.94
C PHE A 44 -10.45 -9.11 -8.96
N ILE A 45 -10.71 -8.19 -9.87
CA ILE A 45 -9.73 -7.66 -10.82
C ILE A 45 -9.26 -6.31 -10.27
N PHE A 46 -7.98 -6.25 -9.90
CA PHE A 46 -7.38 -5.00 -9.45
C PHE A 46 -7.03 -4.14 -10.67
N ASP A 47 -7.73 -3.02 -10.83
CA ASP A 47 -7.41 -2.00 -11.82
C ASP A 47 -6.76 -0.79 -11.14
N SER A 48 -5.44 -0.69 -11.27
CA SER A 48 -4.69 0.46 -10.77
C SER A 48 -4.69 1.65 -11.73
N SER A 49 -5.18 1.49 -12.95
CA SER A 49 -5.10 2.53 -13.99
C SER A 49 -5.78 3.83 -13.55
N TRP A 50 -6.86 3.72 -12.77
CA TRP A 50 -7.54 4.90 -12.21
C TRP A 50 -6.67 5.66 -11.20
N MET A 51 -5.95 4.93 -10.34
CA MET A 51 -5.10 5.52 -9.30
C MET A 51 -3.81 6.11 -9.87
N THR A 52 -3.28 5.51 -10.94
CA THR A 52 -2.03 5.97 -11.60
C THR A 52 -2.29 6.88 -12.79
N ARG A 53 -3.56 7.21 -13.10
CA ARG A 53 -3.95 8.03 -14.26
C ARG A 53 -3.25 9.39 -14.31
N SER A 54 -2.94 9.95 -13.14
CA SER A 54 -2.31 11.28 -13.01
C SER A 54 -0.78 11.22 -12.90
N LEU A 55 -0.19 10.02 -12.89
CA LEU A 55 1.26 9.84 -12.85
C LEU A 55 1.81 9.80 -14.26
N ASN A 56 2.95 10.45 -14.50
CA ASN A 56 3.68 10.33 -15.75
C ASN A 56 4.40 8.97 -15.83
N GLU A 57 4.85 8.55 -17.02
CA GLU A 57 5.55 7.26 -17.22
C GLU A 57 6.80 7.07 -16.34
N ASN A 58 7.41 8.17 -15.87
CA ASN A 58 8.57 8.17 -14.97
C ASN A 58 8.18 8.14 -13.48
N GLU A 59 6.88 8.14 -13.17
CA GLU A 59 6.30 8.20 -11.81
C GLU A 59 5.43 6.98 -11.46
N THR A 60 5.05 6.19 -12.46
CA THR A 60 4.51 4.81 -12.33
C THR A 60 5.61 3.81 -11.99
#